data_AF-A0A1F5H491-F1
#
_entry.id   AF-A0A1F5H491-F1
#
_cell.length_a   1.000
_cell.length_b   1.000
_cell.length_c   1.000
_cell.angle_alpha   90.00
_cell.angle_beta   90.00
_cell.angle_gamma   90.00
#
_symmetry.space_group_name_H-M   'P 1'
#
loop_
_entity.id
_entity.type
_entity.pdbx_description
1 polymer ?
#
loop_
_entity_poly.entity_id
_entity_poly.type
_entity_poly.pdbx_seq_one_letter_code
_entity_poly.pdbx_strand_id
1 'polypeptide(L)'
;MFDKLQQLKELKKMRDEAMRIQKTLDEETVEVEKRGVRVKVTLAQRFISIETNGKNEEDIVEAVNEAVKESQKQAAKKMQGMVGLEGLKGMFGGGGS
;
A
#
# COMPACT_ATOMS: atom_id res chain seq x y z
N MET A 1 28.38 4.33 23.23
CA MET A 1 28.47 3.14 22.33
C MET A 1 27.23 2.26 22.43
N PHE A 2 26.68 2.06 23.64
CA PHE A 2 25.43 1.33 23.87
C PHE A 2 24.22 1.95 23.12
N ASP A 3 24.04 3.27 23.20
CA ASP A 3 22.93 3.96 22.54
C ASP A 3 22.99 3.87 21.00
N LYS A 4 24.19 3.92 20.42
CA LYS A 4 24.39 3.70 18.98
C LYS A 4 24.01 2.28 18.56
N LEU A 5 24.28 1.28 19.40
CA LEU A 5 23.90 -0.11 19.12
C LEU A 5 22.38 -0.30 19.22
N GLN A 6 21.71 0.37 20.15
CA GLN A 6 20.25 0.37 20.26
C GLN A 6 19.60 1.05 19.04
N GLN A 7 20.07 2.23 18.64
CA GLN A 7 19.60 2.92 17.43
C GLN A 7 19.75 2.06 16.17
N LEU A 8 20.89 1.38 15.99
CA LEU A 8 21.09 0.49 14.84
C LEU A 8 20.11 -0.71 14.85
N LYS A 9 19.77 -1.25 16.02
CA LYS A 9 18.79 -2.32 16.14
C LYS A 9 17.38 -1.83 15.77
N GLU A 10 17.00 -0.64 16.20
CA GLU A 10 15.71 -0.02 15.85
C GLU A 10 15.62 0.27 14.35
N LEU A 11 16.67 0.87 13.75
CA LEU A 11 16.73 1.11 12.31
C LEU A 11 16.60 -0.19 11.50
N LYS A 12 17.28 -1.26 11.94
CA LYS A 12 17.16 -2.57 11.29
C LYS A 12 15.73 -3.12 11.39
N LYS A 13 15.09 -3.00 12.56
CA LYS A 13 13.71 -3.44 12.76
C LYS A 13 12.74 -2.69 11.85
N MET A 14 12.84 -1.35 11.78
CA MET A 14 12.01 -0.53 10.89
C MET A 14 12.21 -0.90 9.42
N ARG A 15 13.46 -1.12 8.99
CA ARG A 15 13.75 -1.59 7.62
C ARG A 15 13.10 -2.94 7.34
N ASP A 16 13.22 -3.89 8.25
CA ASP A 16 12.67 -5.23 8.09
C ASP A 16 11.13 -5.19 8.05
N GLU A 17 10.49 -4.32 8.84
CA GLU A 17 9.04 -4.05 8.80
C GLU A 17 8.62 -3.42 7.46
N ALA A 18 9.35 -2.40 6.99
CA ALA A 18 9.09 -1.76 5.70
C ALA A 18 9.19 -2.76 4.53
N MET A 19 10.20 -3.63 4.53
CA MET A 19 10.33 -4.69 3.52
C MET A 19 9.15 -5.67 3.55
N ARG A 20 8.64 -6.02 4.73
CA ARG A 20 7.45 -6.88 4.85
C ARG A 20 6.22 -6.19 4.30
N ILE A 21 5.98 -4.92 4.67
CA ILE A 21 4.88 -4.13 4.14
C ILE A 21 4.95 -4.09 2.62
N GLN A 22 6.11 -3.72 2.06
CA GLN A 22 6.32 -3.65 0.62
C GLN A 22 5.96 -4.97 -0.06
N LYS A 23 6.49 -6.09 0.44
CA LYS A 23 6.20 -7.42 -0.10
C LYS A 23 4.71 -7.74 -0.06
N THR A 24 4.03 -7.46 1.04
CA THR A 24 2.59 -7.70 1.14
C THR A 24 1.80 -6.85 0.15
N LEU A 25 2.16 -5.58 -0.05
CA LEU A 25 1.48 -4.72 -1.02
C LEU A 25 1.70 -5.19 -2.47
N ASP A 26 2.86 -5.78 -2.77
CA ASP A 26 3.19 -6.34 -4.08
C ASP A 26 2.45 -7.66 -4.39
N GLU A 27 2.15 -8.45 -3.37
CA GLU A 27 1.48 -9.76 -3.48
C GLU A 27 -0.05 -9.63 -3.49
N GLU A 28 -0.61 -8.69 -2.72
CA GLU A 28 -2.06 -8.52 -2.63
C GLU A 28 -2.63 -7.80 -3.85
N THR A 29 -3.76 -8.29 -4.36
CA THR A 29 -4.42 -7.77 -5.55
C THR A 29 -5.84 -7.34 -5.28
N VAL A 30 -6.27 -6.29 -5.97
CA VAL A 30 -7.65 -5.81 -6.03
C VAL A 30 -8.14 -5.97 -7.46
N GLU A 31 -9.38 -6.41 -7.59
CA GLU A 31 -10.11 -6.44 -8.86
C GLU A 31 -11.24 -5.42 -8.80
N VAL A 32 -11.31 -4.55 -9.80
CA VAL A 32 -12.37 -3.57 -9.98
C VAL A 32 -13.02 -3.79 -11.33
N GLU A 33 -14.35 -3.83 -11.36
CA GLU A 33 -15.13 -3.85 -12.58
C GLU A 33 -15.96 -2.57 -12.66
N LYS A 34 -15.76 -1.78 -13.72
CA LYS A 34 -16.45 -0.51 -13.92
C LYS A 34 -16.69 -0.28 -15.40
N ARG A 35 -17.93 0.09 -15.75
CA ARG A 35 -18.36 0.30 -17.15
C ARG A 35 -18.08 -0.90 -18.07
N GLY A 36 -18.01 -2.11 -17.52
CA GLY A 36 -17.69 -3.33 -18.24
C GLY A 36 -16.21 -3.53 -18.56
N VAL A 37 -15.32 -2.70 -18.01
CA VAL A 37 -13.87 -2.93 -17.99
C VAL A 37 -13.50 -3.53 -16.64
N ARG A 38 -12.76 -4.65 -16.66
CA ARG A 38 -12.24 -5.30 -15.45
C ARG A 38 -10.75 -5.03 -15.33
N VAL A 39 -10.31 -4.52 -14.18
CA VAL A 39 -8.93 -4.18 -13.89
C VAL A 39 -8.47 -4.95 -12.66
N LYS A 40 -7.36 -5.68 -12.79
CA LYS A 40 -6.66 -6.31 -11.67
C LYS A 40 -5.35 -5.58 -11.41
N VAL A 41 -5.14 -5.12 -10.18
CA VAL A 41 -3.97 -4.34 -9.78
C VAL A 41 -3.49 -4.75 -8.40
N THR A 42 -2.19 -4.72 -8.15
CA THR A 42 -1.65 -4.92 -6.79
C THR A 42 -1.91 -3.71 -5.90
N LEU A 43 -1.79 -3.87 -4.58
CA LEU A 43 -1.83 -2.73 -3.66
C LEU A 43 -0.64 -1.78 -3.86
N ALA A 44 0.50 -2.29 -4.35
CA ALA A 44 1.65 -1.51 -4.83
C ALA A 44 1.44 -0.88 -6.23
N GLN A 45 0.20 -0.87 -6.75
CA GLN A 45 -0.19 -0.24 -8.02
C GLN A 45 0.45 -0.84 -9.29
N ARG A 46 0.83 -2.13 -9.24
CA ARG A 46 1.24 -2.88 -10.44
C ARG A 46 0.01 -3.50 -11.11
N PHE A 47 -0.33 -3.05 -12.32
CA PHE A 47 -1.43 -3.62 -13.09
C PHE A 47 -1.07 -5.01 -13.59
N ILE A 48 -1.97 -5.97 -13.36
CA ILE A 48 -1.81 -7.38 -13.73
C ILE A 48 -2.61 -7.68 -15.00
N SER A 49 -3.86 -7.20 -15.06
CA SER A 49 -4.70 -7.34 -16.26
C SER A 49 -5.69 -6.19 -16.38
N ILE A 50 -6.04 -5.88 -17.63
CA ILE A 50 -7.13 -4.98 -18.00
C ILE A 50 -7.92 -5.68 -19.11
N GLU A 51 -9.14 -6.10 -18.79
CA GLU A 51 -10.09 -6.66 -19.76
C GLU A 51 -11.01 -5.54 -20.22
N THR A 52 -10.81 -5.05 -21.44
CA THR A 52 -11.52 -3.85 -21.95
C THR A 52 -12.89 -4.15 -22.54
N ASN A 53 -13.16 -5.39 -22.95
CA ASN A 53 -14.45 -5.82 -23.51
C ASN A 53 -15.01 -4.89 -24.62
N GLY A 54 -14.12 -4.34 -25.46
CA GLY A 54 -14.48 -3.44 -26.56
C GLY A 54 -14.99 -2.05 -26.13
N LYS A 55 -14.76 -1.65 -24.88
CA LYS A 55 -15.14 -0.33 -24.36
C LYS A 55 -14.25 0.79 -24.90
N ASN A 56 -14.78 2.01 -24.87
CA ASN A 56 -14.05 3.19 -25.35
C ASN A 56 -12.97 3.64 -24.33
N GLU A 57 -12.15 4.59 -24.74
CA GLU A 57 -11.04 5.10 -23.92
C GLU A 57 -11.52 5.74 -22.62
N GLU A 58 -12.65 6.47 -22.65
CA GLU A 58 -13.23 7.11 -21.47
C GLU A 58 -13.62 6.09 -20.40
N ASP A 59 -14.26 4.99 -20.82
CA ASP A 59 -14.69 3.92 -19.93
C ASP A 59 -13.49 3.21 -19.30
N ILE A 60 -12.42 2.99 -20.09
CA ILE A 60 -11.16 2.40 -19.62
C ILE A 60 -10.49 3.32 -18.61
N VAL A 61 -10.38 4.61 -18.91
CA VAL A 61 -9.78 5.61 -18.00
C VAL A 61 -10.53 5.65 -16.67
N GLU A 62 -11.86 5.60 -16.70
CA GLU A 62 -12.65 5.57 -15.47
C GLU A 62 -12.45 4.31 -14.64
N ALA A 63 -12.34 3.14 -15.27
CA ALA A 63 -12.09 1.88 -14.58
C ALA A 63 -10.69 1.83 -13.98
N VAL A 64 -9.68 2.32 -14.70
CA VAL A 64 -8.30 2.42 -14.19
C VAL A 64 -8.21 3.37 -13.00
N ASN A 65 -8.85 4.55 -13.09
CA ASN A 65 -8.91 5.51 -11.98
C ASN A 65 -9.59 4.92 -10.75
N GLU A 66 -10.65 4.13 -10.93
CA GLU A 66 -11.31 3.44 -9.82
C GLU A 66 -10.39 2.38 -9.19
N ALA A 67 -9.71 1.58 -10.01
CA ALA A 67 -8.75 0.59 -9.54
C ALA A 67 -7.61 1.21 -8.72
N VAL A 68 -7.08 2.36 -9.15
CA VAL A 68 -6.05 3.12 -8.42
C VAL A 68 -6.59 3.61 -7.07
N LYS A 69 -7.80 4.17 -7.03
CA LYS A 69 -8.42 4.64 -5.78
C LYS A 69 -8.64 3.50 -4.79
N GLU A 70 -9.16 2.37 -5.27
CA GLU A 70 -9.43 1.21 -4.42
C GLU A 70 -8.12 0.57 -3.94
N SER A 71 -7.08 0.48 -4.77
CA SER A 71 -5.76 -0.03 -4.36
C SER A 71 -5.14 0.86 -3.27
N GLN A 72 -5.22 2.19 -3.39
CA GLN A 72 -4.73 3.14 -2.39
C GLN A 72 -5.49 3.01 -1.06
N LYS A 73 -6.81 2.89 -1.12
CA LYS A 73 -7.67 2.73 0.07
C LYS A 73 -7.35 1.43 0.81
N GLN A 74 -7.15 0.33 0.10
CA GLN A 74 -6.80 -0.95 0.70
C GLN A 74 -5.35 -0.97 1.21
N ALA A 75 -4.41 -0.38 0.47
CA ALA A 75 -3.04 -0.19 0.92
C ALA A 75 -2.98 0.61 2.22
N ALA A 76 -3.70 1.73 2.32
CA ALA A 76 -3.76 2.56 3.52
C ALA A 76 -4.28 1.77 4.74
N LYS A 77 -5.34 0.97 4.56
CA LYS A 77 -5.87 0.10 5.63
C LYS A 77 -4.85 -0.95 6.07
N LYS A 78 -4.13 -1.58 5.14
CA LYS A 78 -3.08 -2.56 5.44
C LYS A 78 -1.91 -1.92 6.18
N MET A 79 -1.47 -0.76 5.72
CA MET A 79 -0.40 0.00 6.37
C MET A 79 -0.79 0.43 7.79
N GLN A 80 -2.04 0.86 8.03
CA GLN A 80 -2.53 1.17 9.37
C GLN A 80 -2.57 -0.05 10.30
N GLY A 81 -2.86 -1.24 9.77
CA GLY A 81 -2.84 -2.48 10.55
C GLY A 81 -1.42 -2.96 10.89
N MET A 82 -0.45 -2.70 10.02
CA MET A 82 0.96 -3.13 10.20
C MET A 82 1.78 -2.11 10.99
N VAL A 83 1.60 -0.82 10.69
CA VAL A 83 2.09 0.30 11.50
C VAL A 83 1.08 0.49 12.62
N GLY A 84 1.08 -0.45 13.57
CA GLY A 84 0.21 -0.36 14.73
C GLY A 84 0.35 0.99 15.44
N LEU A 85 -0.68 1.34 16.22
CA LEU A 85 -0.75 2.56 17.04
C LEU A 85 0.55 2.85 17.84
N GLU A 86 1.33 1.82 18.14
CA GLU A 86 2.63 1.88 18.83
C GLU A 86 3.74 2.59 18.02
N GLY A 87 3.84 2.34 16.71
CA GLY A 87 4.82 3.01 15.84
C GLY A 87 4.44 4.48 15.59
N LEU A 88 3.14 4.74 15.46
CA LEU A 88 2.61 6.10 15.35
C LEU A 88 2.77 6.87 16.68
N LYS A 89 2.55 6.23 17.83
CA LYS A 89 2.78 6.81 19.17
C LYS A 89 4.26 7.07 19.44
N GLY A 90 5.19 6.29 18.91
CA GLY A 90 6.63 6.59 18.95
C GLY A 90 7.01 7.82 18.13
N MET A 91 6.42 8.00 16.94
CA MET A 91 6.64 9.18 16.09
C MET A 91 5.94 10.45 16.60
N PHE A 92 4.73 10.34 17.16
CA PHE A 92 3.97 11.49 17.68
C PHE A 92 4.20 11.77 19.16
N GLY A 93 4.68 10.79 19.94
CA GLY A 93 4.96 10.93 21.38
C GLY A 93 6.37 11.40 21.71
N GLY A 94 7.26 11.53 20.72
CA GLY A 94 8.63 12.04 20.89
C GLY A 94 8.80 13.55 20.71
N GLY A 95 7.73 14.29 20.44
CA GLY A 95 7.76 15.74 20.13
C GLY A 95 7.19 16.67 21.20
N GLY A 96 6.85 16.16 22.38
CA GLY A 96 6.35 16.96 23.50
C GLY A 96 7.42 17.13 24.58
N SER A 97 8.21 18.19 24.50
CA SER A 97 8.82 18.85 25.65
C SER A 97 8.21 20.24 25.78
#